data_AF-A0A3N6A7X7-F1
#
_entry.id   AF-A0A3N6A7X7-F1
#
_cell.length_a   1.000
_cell.length_b   1.000
_cell.length_c   1.000
_cell.angle_alpha   90.00
_cell.angle_beta   90.00
_cell.angle_gamma   90.00
#
_symmetry.space_group_name_H-M   'P 1'
#
loop_
_entity.id
_entity.type
_entity.pdbx_description
1 polymer ?
#
loop_
_entity_poly.entity_id
_entity_poly.type
_entity_poly.pdbx_seq_one_letter_code
_entity_poly.pdbx_strand_id
1 'polypeptide(L)'
;MTAEGRLLEHYYRFFDAAKVGPVLELSWNEFFQRGYSTATPICYLLPFALDNPQLDEDDEEAVDAILDTKTVRWTMERSSPQFHFLEEILDSSRLPSAGVFGFSPVEADVLVWTAAESFLNGLIDSQMLWSVFKLHSVTSPSEYFQDLPPDKDAILRAAVPIKKLWDPIFRWQGKKACRDMDWDNCLGPEDTRHFFRFIRKAWRKNWPAKCVGSQATRYVKVKPDSTPSFRDFYLCQELYRVASTRRFREPCVYRRWE
;
A
#
# COMPACT_ATOMS: atom_id res chain seq x y z
N MET A 1 23.57 -3.31 -4.39
CA MET A 1 24.04 -4.20 -3.31
C MET A 1 24.06 -3.39 -2.03
N THR A 2 22.97 -3.42 -1.26
CA THR A 2 23.00 -2.97 0.14
C THR A 2 23.61 -4.08 0.99
N ALA A 3 24.45 -3.69 1.95
CA ALA A 3 25.44 -4.54 2.62
C ALA A 3 24.89 -5.40 3.78
N GLU A 4 23.58 -5.55 3.90
CA GLU A 4 22.96 -6.51 4.81
C GLU A 4 21.82 -7.18 4.07
N GLY A 5 21.89 -8.51 3.93
CA GLY A 5 20.90 -9.34 3.25
C GLY A 5 19.58 -9.45 4.01
N ARG A 6 19.01 -8.34 4.48
CA ARG A 6 17.59 -8.27 4.83
C ARG A 6 16.83 -8.23 3.50
N LEU A 7 16.08 -9.30 3.25
CA LEU A 7 15.12 -9.31 2.17
C LEU A 7 14.09 -8.23 2.53
N LEU A 8 13.98 -7.20 1.70
CA LEU A 8 12.99 -6.14 1.90
C LEU A 8 11.60 -6.77 1.83
N GLU A 9 10.77 -6.54 2.85
CA GLU A 9 9.43 -7.09 2.95
C GLU A 9 8.41 -6.11 2.35
N HIS A 10 7.30 -6.65 1.82
CA HIS A 10 6.20 -5.83 1.34
C HIS A 10 5.09 -5.80 2.37
N TYR A 11 4.81 -4.64 2.92
CA TYR A 11 3.69 -4.48 3.83
C TYR A 11 2.52 -3.76 3.15
N TYR A 12 1.33 -4.34 3.25
CA TYR A 12 0.08 -3.77 2.75
C TYR A 12 -0.84 -3.48 3.93
N ARG A 13 -1.25 -2.23 4.06
CA ARG A 13 -2.20 -1.82 5.09
C ARG A 13 -3.54 -1.45 4.46
N PHE A 14 -4.55 -2.27 4.71
CA PHE A 14 -5.93 -2.01 4.30
C PHE A 14 -6.69 -1.29 5.40
N PHE A 15 -7.52 -0.33 5.04
CA PHE A 15 -8.39 0.39 5.97
C PHE A 15 -9.67 0.90 5.27
N ASP A 16 -10.64 1.39 6.06
CA ASP A 16 -11.86 2.02 5.54
C ASP A 16 -11.77 3.54 5.61
N ALA A 17 -11.63 4.21 4.46
CA ALA A 17 -11.58 5.68 4.42
C ALA A 17 -12.84 6.34 5.00
N ALA A 18 -14.00 5.70 4.93
CA ALA A 18 -15.23 6.20 5.52
C ALA A 18 -15.22 6.18 7.06
N LYS A 19 -14.34 5.37 7.67
CA LYS A 19 -14.14 5.29 9.13
C LYS A 19 -12.98 6.16 9.58
N VAL A 20 -11.91 6.19 8.80
CA VAL A 20 -10.72 6.99 9.09
C VAL A 20 -10.99 8.48 8.88
N GLY A 21 -11.65 8.87 7.78
CA GLY A 21 -11.91 10.27 7.44
C GLY A 21 -12.49 11.09 8.60
N PRO A 22 -13.58 10.65 9.26
CA PRO A 22 -14.13 11.34 10.42
C PRO A 22 -13.19 11.44 11.62
N VAL A 23 -12.31 10.47 11.83
CA VAL A 23 -11.31 10.50 12.92
C VAL A 23 -10.24 11.55 12.64
N LEU A 24 -9.84 11.70 11.37
CA LEU A 24 -8.88 12.71 10.97
C LEU A 24 -9.40 14.15 11.14
N GLU A 25 -10.72 14.35 11.19
CA GLU A 25 -11.34 15.67 11.40
C GLU A 25 -11.41 16.07 12.88
N LEU A 26 -11.16 15.13 13.80
CA LEU A 26 -11.22 15.42 15.22
C LEU A 26 -10.07 16.35 15.63
N SER A 27 -10.35 17.24 16.58
CA SER A 27 -9.29 17.82 17.41
C SER A 27 -8.52 16.72 18.14
N TRP A 28 -7.26 16.95 18.48
CA TRP A 28 -6.49 16.01 19.29
C TRP A 28 -7.15 15.72 20.64
N ASN A 29 -7.69 16.76 21.29
CA ASN A 29 -8.45 16.61 22.52
C ASN A 29 -9.65 15.64 22.38
N GLU A 30 -10.46 15.78 21.33
CA GLU A 30 -11.55 14.83 21.06
C GLU A 30 -11.03 13.44 20.71
N PHE A 31 -9.93 13.35 19.98
CA PHE A 31 -9.31 12.08 19.60
C PHE A 31 -8.89 11.28 20.85
N PHE A 32 -8.23 11.93 21.82
CA PHE A 32 -7.85 11.30 23.09
C PHE A 32 -9.05 10.99 23.98
N GLN A 33 -10.01 11.91 24.10
CA GLN A 33 -11.24 11.68 24.90
C GLN A 33 -12.05 10.48 24.40
N ARG A 34 -12.03 10.21 23.09
CA ARG A 34 -12.69 9.04 22.50
C ARG A 34 -11.88 7.74 22.66
N GLY A 35 -10.72 7.81 23.31
CA GLY A 35 -9.88 6.65 23.59
C GLY A 35 -9.18 6.07 22.35
N TYR A 36 -9.00 6.87 21.30
CA TYR A 36 -8.28 6.44 20.11
C TYR A 36 -6.76 6.37 20.32
N SER A 37 -6.22 7.02 21.34
CA SER A 37 -4.84 6.78 21.79
C SER A 37 -4.70 7.29 23.21
N THR A 38 -3.66 6.83 23.89
CA THR A 38 -3.06 7.61 24.97
C THR A 38 -2.18 8.70 24.35
N ALA A 39 -2.04 9.86 24.99
CA ALA A 39 -1.27 10.97 24.43
C ALA A 39 0.19 10.59 24.11
N THR A 40 0.77 9.68 24.89
CA THR A 40 2.22 9.44 24.95
C THR A 40 2.88 9.04 23.62
N PRO A 41 2.40 8.06 22.82
CA PRO A 41 3.07 7.69 21.56
C PRO A 41 2.95 8.77 20.48
N ILE A 42 1.82 9.49 20.46
CA ILE A 42 1.53 10.50 19.45
C ILE A 42 2.30 11.80 19.72
N CYS A 43 2.46 12.18 21.00
CA CYS A 43 3.28 13.34 21.37
C CYS A 43 4.72 13.22 20.86
N TYR A 44 5.30 12.01 20.85
CA TYR A 44 6.62 11.78 20.28
C TYR A 44 6.66 11.89 18.75
N LEU A 45 5.53 11.68 18.06
CA LEU A 45 5.48 11.77 16.59
C LEU A 45 5.28 13.21 16.11
N LEU A 46 4.67 14.08 16.92
CA LEU A 46 4.34 15.46 16.53
C LEU A 46 5.55 16.32 16.15
N PRO A 47 6.68 16.31 16.90
CA PRO A 47 7.89 17.02 16.51
C PRO A 47 8.44 16.58 15.15
N PHE A 48 8.50 15.26 14.90
CA PHE A 48 8.95 14.71 13.60
C PHE A 48 7.94 14.95 12.48
N ALA A 49 6.64 14.95 12.81
CA ALA A 49 5.54 15.11 11.89
C ALA A 49 5.30 16.57 11.45
N LEU A 50 6.15 17.52 11.81
CA LEU A 50 5.99 18.91 11.36
C LEU A 50 7.12 19.40 10.49
N ASP A 51 8.17 18.59 10.29
CA ASP A 51 9.38 18.93 9.52
C ASP A 51 9.80 20.39 9.78
N ASN A 52 9.69 20.80 11.05
CA ASN A 52 9.88 22.18 11.46
C ASN A 52 11.24 22.27 12.14
N PRO A 53 12.28 22.72 11.43
CA PRO A 53 13.63 22.84 11.99
C PRO A 53 13.74 23.90 13.11
N GLN A 54 12.63 24.57 13.47
CA GLN A 54 12.53 25.53 14.57
C GLN A 54 11.80 24.97 15.80
N LEU A 55 11.15 23.81 15.69
CA LEU A 55 10.69 23.08 16.87
C LEU A 55 11.88 22.26 17.36
N ASP A 56 12.53 22.72 18.41
CA ASP A 56 13.41 21.84 19.18
C ASP A 56 12.56 20.64 19.64
N GLU A 57 13.16 19.44 19.67
CA GLU A 57 12.49 18.21 20.12
C GLU A 57 11.88 18.34 21.54
N ASP A 58 12.32 19.38 22.28
CA ASP A 58 11.91 19.73 23.63
C ASP A 58 10.95 20.95 23.72
N ASP A 59 10.42 21.49 22.61
CA ASP A 59 9.42 22.59 22.64
C ASP A 59 8.02 22.05 22.97
N GLU A 60 7.85 21.64 24.23
CA GLU A 60 6.61 21.11 24.80
C GLU A 60 5.44 22.10 24.63
N GLU A 61 5.69 23.41 24.73
CA GLU A 61 4.64 24.43 24.58
C GLU A 61 4.05 24.46 23.16
N ALA A 62 4.89 24.29 22.15
CA ALA A 62 4.42 24.25 20.77
C ALA A 62 3.66 22.95 20.46
N VAL A 63 4.10 21.81 21.00
CA VAL A 63 3.38 20.54 20.89
C VAL A 63 2.02 20.65 21.56
N ASP A 64 1.94 21.20 22.77
CA ASP A 64 0.69 21.42 23.51
C ASP A 64 -0.25 22.36 22.75
N ALA A 65 0.27 23.45 22.19
CA ALA A 65 -0.53 24.37 21.37
C ALA A 65 -1.15 23.68 20.14
N ILE A 66 -0.46 22.71 19.54
CA ILE A 66 -0.99 21.91 18.44
C ILE A 66 -2.06 20.94 18.93
N LEU A 67 -1.81 20.25 20.03
CA LEU A 67 -2.76 19.33 20.65
C LEU A 67 -4.05 20.07 21.07
N ASP A 68 -3.94 21.31 21.52
CA ASP A 68 -5.09 22.10 21.96
C ASP A 68 -5.91 22.68 20.82
N THR A 69 -5.26 23.06 19.71
CA THR A 69 -5.90 23.91 18.69
C THR A 69 -6.09 23.26 17.34
N LYS A 70 -5.43 22.12 17.06
CA LYS A 70 -5.38 21.51 15.73
C LYS A 70 -6.11 20.18 15.67
N THR A 71 -6.47 19.81 14.45
CA THR A 71 -7.02 18.49 14.14
C THR A 71 -5.94 17.50 13.78
N VAL A 72 -6.25 16.22 13.88
CA VAL A 72 -5.35 15.13 13.45
C VAL A 72 -4.94 15.29 11.99
N ARG A 73 -5.88 15.67 11.11
CA ARG A 73 -5.59 15.97 9.69
C ARG A 73 -4.62 17.11 9.56
N TRP A 74 -4.83 18.22 10.28
CA TRP A 74 -3.97 19.40 10.16
C TRP A 74 -2.51 19.04 10.42
N THR A 75 -2.27 18.21 11.44
CA THR A 75 -0.95 17.67 11.74
C THR A 75 -0.45 16.77 10.62
N MET A 76 -1.24 15.77 10.20
CA MET A 76 -0.81 14.84 9.16
C MET A 76 -0.48 15.53 7.83
N GLU A 77 -1.22 16.58 7.44
CA GLU A 77 -0.93 17.39 6.25
C GLU A 77 0.49 17.97 6.25
N ARG A 78 1.04 18.22 7.43
CA ARG A 78 2.37 18.80 7.67
C ARG A 78 3.43 17.76 8.00
N SER A 79 3.01 16.49 8.11
CA SER A 79 3.92 15.36 8.34
C SER A 79 4.54 14.83 7.07
N SER A 80 5.77 14.34 7.20
CA SER A 80 6.46 13.58 6.17
C SER A 80 7.16 12.39 6.82
N PRO A 81 6.91 11.14 6.36
CA PRO A 81 5.91 10.73 5.38
C PRO A 81 4.49 10.63 5.97
N GLN A 82 3.47 11.10 5.23
CA GLN A 82 2.07 11.12 5.69
C GLN A 82 1.48 9.72 5.91
N PHE A 83 1.94 8.70 5.18
CA PHE A 83 1.46 7.33 5.38
C PHE A 83 1.97 6.70 6.66
N HIS A 84 3.17 7.06 7.12
CA HIS A 84 3.67 6.60 8.41
C HIS A 84 2.83 7.20 9.55
N PHE A 85 2.53 8.50 9.47
CA PHE A 85 1.61 9.12 10.42
C PHE A 85 0.23 8.45 10.41
N LEU A 86 -0.31 8.14 9.23
CA LEU A 86 -1.58 7.42 9.11
C LEU A 86 -1.51 6.01 9.73
N GLU A 87 -0.39 5.31 9.62
CA GLU A 87 -0.17 4.01 10.24
C GLU A 87 -0.31 4.07 11.76
N GLU A 88 0.37 5.03 12.37
CA GLU A 88 0.33 5.28 13.81
C GLU A 88 -1.09 5.59 14.29
N ILE A 89 -1.85 6.37 13.50
CA ILE A 89 -3.28 6.58 13.76
C ILE A 89 -4.04 5.25 13.67
N LEU A 90 -3.81 4.43 12.64
CA LEU A 90 -4.52 3.16 12.48
C LEU A 90 -4.21 2.15 13.59
N ASP A 91 -2.97 2.10 14.08
CA ASP A 91 -2.55 1.19 15.15
C ASP A 91 -3.04 1.65 16.53
N SER A 92 -3.03 2.95 16.79
CA SER A 92 -3.54 3.50 18.05
C SER A 92 -5.08 3.44 18.14
N SER A 93 -5.78 3.82 17.08
CA SER A 93 -7.23 4.13 17.12
C SER A 93 -8.19 2.94 17.13
N ARG A 94 -7.69 1.70 17.20
CA ARG A 94 -8.52 0.48 17.05
C ARG A 94 -9.43 0.52 15.81
N LEU A 95 -9.12 1.37 14.83
CA LEU A 95 -9.93 1.51 13.64
C LEU A 95 -9.86 0.22 12.83
N PRO A 96 -10.94 -0.17 12.12
CA PRO A 96 -10.92 -1.37 11.30
C PRO A 96 -9.84 -1.29 10.22
N SER A 97 -8.74 -1.99 10.45
CA SER A 97 -7.62 -2.14 9.53
C SER A 97 -7.24 -3.61 9.38
N ALA A 98 -6.43 -3.90 8.36
CA ALA A 98 -5.77 -5.19 8.20
C ALA A 98 -4.39 -4.98 7.59
N GLY A 99 -3.36 -5.45 8.30
CA GLY A 99 -2.01 -5.59 7.76
C GLY A 99 -1.85 -6.92 7.03
N VAL A 100 -1.12 -6.93 5.93
CA VAL A 100 -0.66 -8.11 5.22
C VAL A 100 0.81 -7.94 4.91
N PHE A 101 1.62 -8.91 5.33
CA PHE A 101 3.06 -8.96 5.07
C PHE A 101 3.34 -9.94 3.94
N GLY A 102 4.17 -9.53 2.99
CA GLY A 102 4.80 -10.37 2.00
C GLY A 102 6.23 -10.65 2.45
N PHE A 103 6.57 -11.93 2.58
CA PHE A 103 7.86 -12.37 3.17
C PHE A 103 9.02 -12.35 2.16
N SER A 104 8.80 -11.80 0.96
CA SER A 104 9.82 -11.70 -0.07
C SER A 104 9.44 -10.68 -1.13
N PRO A 105 10.41 -9.94 -1.70
CA PRO A 105 10.19 -9.07 -2.86
C PRO A 105 9.48 -9.76 -4.02
N VAL A 106 9.82 -11.04 -4.18
CA VAL A 106 9.30 -11.94 -5.20
C VAL A 106 7.78 -12.08 -5.14
N GLU A 107 7.18 -12.12 -3.96
CA GLU A 107 5.75 -12.41 -3.84
C GLU A 107 4.89 -11.28 -4.42
N ALA A 108 5.39 -10.04 -4.42
CA ALA A 108 4.71 -8.92 -5.08
C ALA A 108 4.87 -8.96 -6.60
N ASP A 109 6.02 -9.42 -7.11
CA ASP A 109 6.22 -9.61 -8.55
C ASP A 109 5.17 -10.57 -9.12
N VAL A 110 4.80 -11.62 -8.36
CA VAL A 110 3.71 -12.55 -8.74
C VAL A 110 2.42 -11.80 -9.06
N LEU A 111 2.06 -10.80 -8.26
CA LEU A 111 0.84 -10.00 -8.46
C LEU A 111 0.94 -9.22 -9.78
N VAL A 112 2.08 -8.56 -10.01
CA VAL A 112 2.35 -7.75 -11.21
C VAL A 112 2.32 -8.62 -12.46
N TRP A 113 3.05 -9.74 -12.47
CA TRP A 113 3.08 -10.71 -13.57
C TRP A 113 1.71 -11.31 -13.86
N THR A 114 1.03 -11.81 -12.83
CA THR A 114 -0.29 -12.41 -12.98
C THR A 114 -1.29 -11.39 -13.55
N ALA A 115 -1.23 -10.13 -13.12
CA ALA A 115 -2.09 -9.07 -13.65
C ALA A 115 -1.79 -8.77 -15.11
N ALA A 116 -0.52 -8.61 -15.49
CA ALA A 116 -0.12 -8.33 -16.86
C ALA A 116 -0.53 -9.46 -17.81
N GLU A 117 -0.19 -10.72 -17.47
CA GLU A 117 -0.61 -11.88 -18.27
C GLU A 117 -2.13 -11.96 -18.37
N SER A 118 -2.85 -11.75 -17.27
CA SER A 118 -4.32 -11.82 -17.27
C SER A 118 -4.96 -10.72 -18.12
N PHE A 119 -4.38 -9.53 -18.14
CA PHE A 119 -4.86 -8.42 -18.98
C PHE A 119 -4.62 -8.72 -20.46
N LEU A 120 -3.42 -9.16 -20.82
CA LEU A 120 -3.06 -9.51 -22.20
C LEU A 120 -3.91 -10.66 -22.75
N ASN A 121 -4.40 -11.56 -21.87
CA ASN A 121 -5.32 -12.63 -22.23
C ASN A 121 -6.81 -12.25 -22.10
N GLY A 122 -7.15 -10.99 -21.82
CA GLY A 122 -8.54 -10.50 -21.72
C GLY A 122 -9.32 -11.01 -20.50
N LEU A 123 -8.64 -11.52 -19.46
CA LEU A 123 -9.26 -12.05 -18.24
C LEU A 123 -9.62 -10.95 -17.22
N ILE A 124 -8.92 -9.81 -17.29
CA ILE A 124 -9.17 -8.61 -16.49
C ILE A 124 -9.23 -7.37 -17.36
N ASP A 125 -9.87 -6.33 -16.85
CA ASP A 125 -9.94 -5.01 -17.50
C ASP A 125 -8.73 -4.13 -17.14
N SER A 126 -8.62 -2.97 -17.80
CA SER A 126 -7.53 -2.02 -17.59
C SER A 126 -7.53 -1.41 -16.18
N GLN A 127 -8.69 -1.32 -15.53
CA GLN A 127 -8.81 -0.76 -14.18
C GLN A 127 -8.24 -1.71 -13.13
N MET A 128 -8.47 -3.02 -13.29
CA MET A 128 -7.83 -4.06 -12.47
C MET A 128 -6.33 -4.09 -12.68
N LEU A 129 -5.86 -4.02 -13.93
CA LEU A 129 -4.42 -3.94 -14.23
C LEU A 129 -3.80 -2.70 -13.58
N TRP A 130 -4.40 -1.53 -13.80
CA TRP A 130 -3.94 -0.27 -13.25
C TRP A 130 -3.83 -0.31 -11.73
N SER A 131 -4.83 -0.87 -11.05
CA SER A 131 -4.81 -0.95 -9.58
C SER A 131 -3.65 -1.79 -9.05
N VAL A 132 -3.29 -2.87 -9.75
CA VAL A 132 -2.09 -3.66 -9.41
C VAL A 132 -0.84 -2.83 -9.70
N PHE A 133 -0.71 -2.29 -10.91
CA PHE A 133 0.50 -1.57 -11.32
C PHE A 133 0.76 -0.33 -10.48
N LYS A 134 -0.30 0.44 -10.16
CA LYS A 134 -0.21 1.61 -9.30
C LYS A 134 0.30 1.23 -7.92
N LEU A 135 -0.35 0.27 -7.25
CA LEU A 135 0.06 -0.14 -5.91
C LEU A 135 1.52 -0.64 -5.86
N HIS A 136 2.03 -1.14 -6.98
CA HIS A 136 3.38 -1.67 -7.10
C HIS A 136 4.39 -0.71 -7.75
N SER A 137 4.01 0.55 -7.99
CA SER A 137 4.86 1.56 -8.63
C SER A 137 5.43 1.13 -9.99
N VAL A 138 4.66 0.37 -10.77
CA VAL A 138 5.08 -0.09 -12.11
C VAL A 138 5.00 1.09 -13.09
N THR A 139 6.15 1.71 -13.35
CA THR A 139 6.32 2.81 -14.32
C THR A 139 6.56 2.28 -15.73
N SER A 140 7.27 1.15 -15.84
CA SER A 140 7.69 0.54 -17.09
C SER A 140 7.53 -0.98 -17.01
N PRO A 141 6.54 -1.57 -17.72
CA PRO A 141 6.31 -3.02 -17.68
C PRO A 141 7.56 -3.82 -18.06
N SER A 142 8.34 -3.35 -19.03
CA SER A 142 9.60 -3.98 -19.46
C SER A 142 10.65 -4.15 -18.36
N GLU A 143 10.59 -3.39 -17.26
CA GLU A 143 11.51 -3.57 -16.12
C GLU A 143 11.18 -4.84 -15.32
N TYR A 144 9.90 -5.18 -15.25
CA TYR A 144 9.41 -6.40 -14.61
C TYR A 144 9.49 -7.58 -15.58
N PHE A 145 9.38 -7.32 -16.88
CA PHE A 145 9.19 -8.34 -17.92
C PHE A 145 10.34 -8.34 -18.94
N GLN A 146 11.46 -9.01 -18.60
CA GLN A 146 12.70 -8.99 -19.39
C GLN A 146 12.53 -9.47 -20.85
N ASP A 147 11.60 -10.41 -21.09
CA ASP A 147 11.35 -10.99 -22.43
C ASP A 147 10.00 -10.56 -23.02
N LEU A 148 9.42 -9.43 -22.59
CA LEU A 148 8.13 -8.99 -23.11
C LEU A 148 8.27 -8.49 -24.56
N PRO A 149 7.54 -9.08 -25.52
CA PRO A 149 7.47 -8.57 -26.88
C PRO A 149 7.09 -7.07 -26.93
N PRO A 150 7.70 -6.26 -27.83
CA PRO A 150 7.45 -4.81 -27.87
C PRO A 150 5.98 -4.41 -28.06
N ASP A 151 5.20 -5.21 -28.79
CA ASP A 151 3.76 -5.02 -28.98
C ASP A 151 2.98 -5.18 -27.67
N LYS A 152 3.32 -6.18 -26.86
CA LYS A 152 2.71 -6.41 -25.55
C LYS A 152 3.11 -5.33 -24.54
N ASP A 153 4.37 -4.88 -24.58
CA ASP A 153 4.83 -3.76 -23.74
C ASP A 153 4.05 -2.48 -24.07
N ALA A 154 3.86 -2.17 -25.36
CA ALA A 154 3.05 -1.03 -25.79
C ALA A 154 1.60 -1.11 -25.30
N ILE A 155 0.98 -2.30 -25.36
CA ILE A 155 -0.38 -2.55 -24.84
C ILE A 155 -0.45 -2.29 -23.34
N LEU A 156 0.51 -2.80 -22.56
CA LEU A 156 0.55 -2.60 -21.12
C LEU A 156 0.77 -1.11 -20.78
N ARG A 157 1.72 -0.44 -21.42
CA ARG A 157 1.98 1.00 -21.20
C ARG A 157 0.76 1.84 -21.51
N ALA A 158 0.02 1.54 -22.58
CA ALA A 158 -1.20 2.27 -22.94
C ALA A 158 -2.31 2.16 -21.87
N ALA A 159 -2.31 1.10 -21.06
CA ALA A 159 -3.27 0.90 -19.98
C ALA A 159 -2.88 1.60 -18.66
N VAL A 160 -1.69 2.22 -18.59
CA VAL A 160 -1.11 2.77 -17.36
C VAL A 160 -1.10 4.30 -17.43
N PRO A 161 -2.04 4.99 -16.76
CA PRO A 161 -2.02 6.45 -16.67
C PRO A 161 -0.91 6.94 -15.73
N ILE A 162 0.35 6.98 -16.20
CA ILE A 162 1.54 7.34 -15.42
C ILE A 162 1.37 8.65 -14.62
N LYS A 163 0.66 9.64 -15.20
CA LYS A 163 0.39 10.94 -14.53
C LYS A 163 -0.38 10.80 -13.20
N LYS A 164 -1.11 9.70 -13.02
CA LYS A 164 -1.91 9.38 -11.83
C LYS A 164 -1.24 8.38 -10.89
N LEU A 165 -0.01 7.94 -11.22
CA LEU A 165 0.68 6.88 -10.48
C LEU A 165 0.89 7.24 -9.02
N TRP A 166 1.13 8.52 -8.75
CA TRP A 166 1.41 9.05 -7.42
C TRP A 166 0.25 9.87 -6.85
N ASP A 167 -0.96 9.71 -7.41
CA ASP A 167 -2.17 10.32 -6.84
C ASP A 167 -2.46 9.67 -5.48
N PRO A 168 -2.54 10.44 -4.39
CA PRO A 168 -2.70 9.89 -3.05
C PRO A 168 -4.14 9.43 -2.78
N ILE A 169 -4.37 8.81 -1.62
CA ILE A 169 -5.69 8.30 -1.20
C ILE A 169 -6.67 9.45 -0.97
N PHE A 170 -6.24 10.47 -0.22
CA PHE A 170 -7.04 11.65 0.07
C PHE A 170 -6.56 12.84 -0.74
N ARG A 171 -7.47 13.65 -1.27
CA ARG A 171 -7.12 14.80 -2.14
C ARG A 171 -6.29 15.89 -1.46
N TRP A 172 -6.39 16.00 -0.13
CA TRP A 172 -5.60 16.94 0.66
C TRP A 172 -4.18 16.44 0.90
N GLN A 173 -3.92 15.13 0.73
CA GLN A 173 -2.55 14.62 0.78
C GLN A 173 -1.79 15.21 -0.41
N GLY A 174 -0.62 15.79 -0.12
CA GLY A 174 0.21 16.43 -1.13
C GLY A 174 0.92 15.41 -2.01
N LYS A 175 1.66 15.90 -3.01
CA LYS A 175 2.58 15.08 -3.82
C LYS A 175 3.65 14.35 -3.00
N LYS A 176 3.83 14.74 -1.73
CA LYS A 176 4.80 14.12 -0.83
C LYS A 176 4.25 12.95 -0.01
N ALA A 177 2.99 12.57 -0.17
CA ALA A 177 2.37 11.54 0.68
C ALA A 177 3.15 10.22 0.69
N CYS A 178 3.71 9.83 -0.46
CA CYS A 178 4.53 8.63 -0.66
C CYS A 178 6.04 8.92 -0.82
N ARG A 179 6.51 10.16 -0.62
CA ARG A 179 7.75 10.65 -1.29
C ARG A 179 9.05 9.96 -0.91
N ASP A 180 9.08 9.28 0.22
CA ASP A 180 10.36 8.90 0.81
C ASP A 180 10.87 7.55 0.27
N MET A 181 10.07 6.81 -0.52
CA MET A 181 10.51 5.61 -1.23
C MET A 181 9.87 5.50 -2.61
N ASP A 182 10.69 5.38 -3.66
CA ASP A 182 10.28 5.19 -5.07
C ASP A 182 9.34 3.98 -5.30
N TRP A 183 9.13 3.17 -4.27
CA TRP A 183 8.42 1.89 -4.33
C TRP A 183 7.15 1.84 -3.46
N ASP A 184 6.88 2.90 -2.70
CA ASP A 184 5.71 3.03 -1.84
C ASP A 184 4.56 3.67 -2.62
N ASN A 185 3.38 3.08 -2.53
CA ASN A 185 2.22 3.61 -3.26
C ASN A 185 0.91 3.24 -2.56
N CYS A 186 -0.19 3.76 -3.08
CA CYS A 186 -1.49 3.61 -2.46
C CYS A 186 -2.62 3.58 -3.48
N LEU A 187 -3.75 3.00 -3.05
CA LEU A 187 -4.99 2.96 -3.80
C LEU A 187 -6.10 3.59 -2.96
N GLY A 188 -6.90 4.44 -3.62
CA GLY A 188 -8.14 4.95 -3.08
C GLY A 188 -9.29 3.93 -3.14
N PRO A 189 -10.52 4.36 -2.79
CA PRO A 189 -11.68 3.48 -2.68
C PRO A 189 -12.00 2.66 -3.92
N GLU A 190 -11.98 3.27 -5.10
CA GLU A 190 -12.33 2.58 -6.35
C GLU A 190 -11.23 1.61 -6.77
N ASP A 191 -9.99 2.07 -6.87
CA ASP A 191 -8.85 1.23 -7.26
C ASP A 191 -8.65 0.04 -6.31
N THR A 192 -8.86 0.21 -5.00
CA THR A 192 -8.78 -0.92 -4.06
C THR A 192 -9.88 -1.96 -4.30
N ARG A 193 -11.08 -1.54 -4.72
CA ARG A 193 -12.14 -2.50 -5.13
C ARG A 193 -11.75 -3.24 -6.41
N HIS A 194 -11.14 -2.57 -7.38
CA HIS A 194 -10.59 -3.21 -8.58
C HIS A 194 -9.51 -4.22 -8.22
N PHE A 195 -8.57 -3.85 -7.34
CA PHE A 195 -7.54 -4.74 -6.81
C PHE A 195 -8.15 -5.96 -6.11
N PHE A 196 -9.12 -5.79 -5.20
CA PHE A 196 -9.80 -6.93 -4.58
C PHE A 196 -10.54 -7.81 -5.59
N ARG A 197 -11.11 -7.24 -6.66
CA ARG A 197 -11.71 -8.05 -7.73
C ARG A 197 -10.67 -8.87 -8.47
N PHE A 198 -9.50 -8.30 -8.77
CA PHE A 198 -8.36 -9.03 -9.32
C PHE A 198 -7.97 -10.20 -8.41
N ILE A 199 -7.68 -9.94 -7.12
CA ILE A 199 -7.27 -10.96 -6.15
C ILE A 199 -8.31 -12.09 -6.08
N ARG A 200 -9.60 -11.77 -5.97
CA ARG A 200 -10.66 -12.81 -5.91
C ARG A 200 -10.78 -13.61 -7.21
N LYS A 201 -10.63 -12.99 -8.38
CA LYS A 201 -10.66 -13.69 -9.67
C LYS A 201 -9.46 -14.62 -9.81
N ALA A 202 -8.25 -14.10 -9.58
CA ALA A 202 -7.00 -14.84 -9.63
C ALA A 202 -7.02 -16.04 -8.68
N TRP A 203 -7.47 -15.83 -7.45
CA TRP A 203 -7.64 -16.89 -6.47
C TRP A 203 -8.63 -17.96 -6.94
N ARG A 204 -9.84 -17.58 -7.35
CA ARG A 204 -10.89 -18.54 -7.73
C ARG A 204 -10.49 -19.39 -8.92
N LYS A 205 -9.83 -18.79 -9.91
CA LYS A 205 -9.38 -19.46 -11.12
C LYS A 205 -8.01 -20.12 -10.97
N ASN A 206 -7.32 -19.85 -9.87
CA ASN A 206 -5.96 -20.28 -9.58
C ASN A 206 -5.01 -20.04 -10.77
N TRP A 207 -4.94 -18.78 -11.21
CA TRP A 207 -4.15 -18.43 -12.40
C TRP A 207 -2.68 -18.82 -12.24
N PRO A 208 -2.02 -19.21 -13.34
CA PRO A 208 -0.60 -19.54 -13.31
C PRO A 208 0.22 -18.27 -13.05
N ALA A 209 1.32 -18.42 -12.31
CA ALA A 209 2.32 -17.40 -12.07
C ALA A 209 3.60 -17.82 -12.80
N LYS A 210 3.62 -17.67 -14.13
CA LYS A 210 4.63 -18.30 -15.01
C LYS A 210 6.03 -17.69 -14.91
N CYS A 211 6.12 -16.45 -14.48
CA CYS A 211 7.32 -15.62 -14.67
C CYS A 211 8.00 -15.22 -13.37
N VAL A 212 7.67 -15.89 -12.26
CA VAL A 212 8.45 -15.77 -11.03
C VAL A 212 9.77 -16.49 -11.29
N GLY A 213 10.83 -15.72 -11.57
CA GLY A 213 12.13 -16.24 -11.97
C GLY A 213 12.72 -17.26 -10.98
N SER A 214 13.87 -17.84 -11.31
CA SER A 214 14.54 -18.87 -10.47
C SER A 214 14.82 -18.45 -9.02
N GLN A 215 14.76 -17.16 -8.70
CA GLN A 215 14.84 -16.67 -7.31
C GLN A 215 13.56 -16.90 -6.51
N ALA A 216 12.41 -16.96 -7.18
CA ALA A 216 11.11 -17.13 -6.56
C ALA A 216 10.82 -18.54 -6.07
N THR A 217 11.26 -19.51 -6.86
CA THR A 217 11.15 -20.93 -6.57
C THR A 217 12.01 -21.35 -5.38
N ARG A 218 12.92 -20.48 -4.90
CA ARG A 218 13.65 -20.69 -3.63
C ARG A 218 12.78 -20.47 -2.40
N TYR A 219 11.75 -19.63 -2.50
CA TYR A 219 10.86 -19.27 -1.38
C TYR A 219 9.53 -20.03 -1.39
N VAL A 220 9.22 -20.72 -2.49
CA VAL A 220 8.00 -21.51 -2.63
C VAL A 220 8.35 -22.97 -2.90
N LYS A 221 7.73 -23.89 -2.15
CA LYS A 221 7.85 -25.34 -2.38
C LYS A 221 7.09 -25.76 -3.64
N VAL A 222 7.58 -25.35 -4.81
CA VAL A 222 7.02 -25.74 -6.10
C VAL A 222 7.68 -27.04 -6.55
N LYS A 223 6.91 -27.98 -7.11
CA LYS A 223 7.51 -29.18 -7.69
C LYS A 223 8.39 -28.77 -8.88
N PRO A 224 9.55 -29.40 -9.10
CA PRO A 224 10.50 -29.01 -10.14
C PRO A 224 9.90 -28.83 -11.55
N ASP A 225 8.85 -29.60 -11.87
CA ASP A 225 8.21 -29.61 -13.19
C ASP A 225 6.82 -28.93 -13.23
N SER A 226 6.43 -28.22 -12.18
CA SER A 226 5.12 -27.54 -12.11
C SER A 226 5.26 -26.04 -12.22
N THR A 227 4.37 -25.42 -13.01
CA THR A 227 4.21 -23.97 -13.00
C THR A 227 3.59 -23.54 -11.67
N PRO A 228 4.21 -22.61 -10.92
CA PRO A 228 3.59 -22.04 -9.73
C PRO A 228 2.24 -21.42 -10.08
N SER A 229 1.32 -21.44 -9.14
CA SER A 229 -0.01 -20.86 -9.26
C SER A 229 -0.23 -19.78 -8.21
N PHE A 230 -1.20 -18.90 -8.44
CA PHE A 230 -1.50 -17.78 -7.55
C PHE A 230 -1.68 -18.19 -6.08
N ARG A 231 -2.23 -19.38 -5.81
CA ARG A 231 -2.43 -19.88 -4.43
C ARG A 231 -1.17 -20.37 -3.74
N ASP A 232 -0.09 -20.63 -4.47
CA ASP A 232 1.15 -21.16 -3.91
C ASP A 232 1.94 -20.11 -3.12
N PHE A 233 1.58 -18.83 -3.26
CA PHE A 233 2.25 -17.70 -2.62
C PHE A 233 1.50 -17.24 -1.37
N TYR A 234 2.22 -17.07 -0.26
CA TYR A 234 1.63 -16.68 1.03
C TYR A 234 0.94 -15.32 0.94
N LEU A 235 1.62 -14.33 0.34
CA LEU A 235 1.04 -13.00 0.13
C LEU A 235 -0.32 -13.07 -0.57
N CYS A 236 -0.44 -13.90 -1.61
CA CYS A 236 -1.68 -14.05 -2.36
C CYS A 236 -2.81 -14.68 -1.50
N GLN A 237 -2.47 -15.60 -0.60
CA GLN A 237 -3.41 -16.18 0.37
C GLN A 237 -3.92 -15.13 1.35
N GLU A 238 -3.03 -14.34 1.94
CA GLU A 238 -3.40 -13.30 2.90
C GLU A 238 -4.19 -12.16 2.27
N LEU A 239 -3.79 -11.72 1.08
CA LEU A 239 -4.56 -10.74 0.30
C LEU A 239 -5.96 -11.25 -0.03
N TYR A 240 -6.10 -12.54 -0.40
CA TYR A 240 -7.40 -13.14 -0.62
C TYR A 240 -8.23 -13.22 0.66
N ARG A 241 -7.61 -13.57 1.80
CA ARG A 241 -8.25 -13.60 3.11
C ARG A 241 -8.82 -12.23 3.46
N VAL A 242 -8.01 -11.16 3.36
CA VAL A 242 -8.47 -9.79 3.61
C VAL A 242 -9.59 -9.40 2.64
N ALA A 243 -9.38 -9.60 1.34
CA ALA A 243 -10.37 -9.28 0.32
C ALA A 243 -11.69 -10.03 0.51
N SER A 244 -11.68 -11.23 1.09
CA SER A 244 -12.89 -12.07 1.21
C SER A 244 -13.60 -11.93 2.55
N THR A 245 -12.88 -11.58 3.62
CA THR A 245 -13.43 -11.57 4.99
C THR A 245 -13.74 -10.18 5.51
N ARG A 246 -12.99 -9.15 5.08
CA ARG A 246 -13.17 -7.79 5.58
C ARG A 246 -14.29 -7.07 4.84
N ARG A 247 -15.12 -6.36 5.60
CA ARG A 247 -16.19 -5.52 5.08
C ARG A 247 -15.77 -4.06 5.22
N PHE A 248 -15.22 -3.51 4.15
CA PHE A 248 -14.88 -2.10 4.04
C PHE A 248 -15.93 -1.38 3.19
N ARG A 249 -16.42 -0.22 3.63
CA ARG A 249 -17.31 0.63 2.85
C ARG A 249 -16.53 1.35 1.75
N GLU A 250 -15.43 1.99 2.12
CA GLU A 250 -14.51 2.70 1.22
C GLU A 250 -13.09 2.14 1.43
N PRO A 251 -12.81 0.93 0.88
CA PRO A 251 -11.54 0.26 1.12
C PRO A 251 -10.39 1.05 0.51
N CYS A 252 -9.36 1.32 1.28
CA CYS A 252 -8.11 1.88 0.79
C CYS A 252 -6.97 0.94 1.16
N VAL A 253 -5.87 1.05 0.43
CA VAL A 253 -4.63 0.36 0.77
C VAL A 253 -3.43 1.26 0.50
N TYR A 254 -2.44 1.23 1.38
CA TYR A 254 -1.09 1.66 1.04
C TYR A 254 -0.13 0.47 1.16
N ARG A 255 0.92 0.50 0.35
CA ARG A 255 2.03 -0.45 0.35
C ARG A 255 3.30 0.30 0.74
N ARG A 256 4.07 -0.28 1.65
CA ARG A 256 5.43 0.15 1.98
C ARG A 256 6.45 -0.97 1.83
N TRP A 257 7.70 -0.61 1.60
CA TRP A 257 8.85 -1.51 1.70
C TRP A 257 9.48 -1.38 3.08
N GLU A 258 9.81 -2.51 3.72
CA GLU A 258 10.45 -2.57 5.05
C GLU A 258 11.73 -3.41 5.03
#